data_AF-A0A9D7ZTQ0-F1
#
_entry.id   AF-A0A9D7ZTQ0-F1
#
_cell.length_a   1.000
_cell.length_b   1.000
_cell.length_c   1.000
_cell.angle_alpha   90.00
_cell.angle_beta   90.00
_cell.angle_gamma   90.00
#
_symmetry.space_group_name_H-M   'P 1'
#
loop_
_entity.id
_entity.type
_entity.pdbx_description
1 polymer ?
#
loop_
_entity_poly.entity_id
_entity_poly.type
_entity_poly.pdbx_seq_one_letter_code
_entity_poly.pdbx_strand_id
1 'polypeptide(L)'
;MKILKGSFVILILCMLSLPLFQKELSLVNEKRLNGFFRLQSEPELEFLTWDRWFSSEFQETISNQVEDHIGLRNTFFRIHNEYDYRLFGVTHAKGFIRGEEGYLFEEDYIREYTGE
;
A
#
# COMPACT_ATOMS: atom_id res chain seq x y z
N MET A 1 13.51 19.90 28.55
CA MET A 1 13.98 19.27 27.29
C MET A 1 13.76 17.75 27.21
N LYS A 2 13.93 16.96 28.29
CA LYS A 2 13.64 15.50 28.26
C LYS A 2 12.16 15.16 28.06
N ILE A 3 11.25 15.91 28.69
CA ILE A 3 9.78 15.73 28.58
C ILE A 3 9.29 16.02 27.15
N LEU A 4 9.86 17.04 26.48
CA LEU A 4 9.52 17.40 25.10
C LEU A 4 9.94 16.32 24.09
N LYS A 5 11.08 15.66 24.32
CA LYS A 5 11.56 14.55 23.47
C LYS A 5 10.68 13.29 23.62
N GLY A 6 10.28 12.95 24.85
CA GLY A 6 9.38 11.83 25.10
C GLY A 6 7.99 12.05 24.48
N SER A 7 7.46 13.27 24.57
CA SER A 7 6.18 13.64 23.95
C SER A 7 6.20 13.51 22.42
N PHE A 8 7.31 13.87 21.77
CA PHE A 8 7.45 13.73 20.32
C PHE A 8 7.47 12.26 19.87
N VAL A 9 8.16 11.39 20.60
CA VAL A 9 8.17 9.95 20.31
C VAL A 9 6.78 9.35 20.47
N ILE A 10 6.06 9.72 21.54
CA ILE A 10 4.68 9.27 21.76
C ILE A 10 3.78 9.74 20.61
N LEU A 11 3.91 10.99 20.17
CA LEU A 11 3.15 11.51 19.03
C LEU A 11 3.41 10.70 17.75
N ILE A 12 4.66 10.37 17.45
CA ILE A 12 5.01 9.54 16.28
C ILE A 12 4.39 8.15 16.41
N LEU A 13 4.49 7.51 17.57
CA LEU A 13 3.89 6.19 17.79
C LEU A 13 2.36 6.22 17.67
N CYS A 14 1.71 7.26 18.21
CA CYS A 14 0.29 7.51 18.01
C CYS A 14 -0.05 7.68 16.52
N MET A 15 0.75 8.45 15.78
CA MET A 15 0.54 8.64 14.35
C MET A 15 0.71 7.34 13.55
N LEU A 16 1.74 6.54 13.84
CA LEU A 16 2.01 5.25 13.18
C LEU A 16 0.95 4.19 13.49
N SER A 17 0.23 4.32 14.61
CA SER A 17 -0.85 3.41 14.98
C SER A 17 -2.22 3.82 14.41
N LEU A 18 -2.38 5.03 13.86
CA LEU A 18 -3.63 5.47 13.25
C LEU A 18 -4.19 4.50 12.19
N PRO A 19 -3.37 3.94 11.26
CA PRO A 19 -3.87 3.00 10.26
C PRO A 19 -4.43 1.71 10.85
N LEU A 20 -3.88 1.25 11.98
CA LEU A 20 -4.37 0.08 12.72
C LEU A 20 -5.74 0.36 13.32
N PHE A 21 -5.92 1.52 13.96
CA PHE A 21 -7.23 1.92 14.50
C PHE A 21 -8.27 2.11 13.40
N GLN A 22 -7.87 2.69 12.25
CA GLN A 22 -8.76 2.89 11.12
C GLN A 22 -9.24 1.56 10.51
N LYS A 23 -8.43 0.50 10.53
CA LYS A 23 -8.84 -0.84 10.09
C LYS A 23 -10.04 -1.35 10.89
N GLU A 24 -9.95 -1.27 12.22
CA GLU A 24 -10.98 -1.80 13.13
C GLU A 24 -12.22 -0.92 13.20
N LEU A 25 -12.05 0.41 13.22
CA LEU A 25 -13.16 1.35 13.42
C LEU A 25 -13.82 1.81 12.11
N SER A 26 -13.14 1.66 10.97
CA SER A 26 -13.63 2.08 9.64
C SER A 26 -14.19 3.52 9.62
N LEU A 27 -13.57 4.46 10.35
CA LEU A 27 -14.06 5.83 10.53
C LEU A 27 -14.07 6.61 9.20
N VAL A 28 -13.05 6.39 8.38
CA VAL A 28 -12.93 6.94 7.02
C VAL A 28 -13.35 5.92 5.97
N ASN A 29 -14.35 6.27 5.15
CA ASN A 29 -14.71 5.46 3.98
C ASN A 29 -13.78 5.79 2.80
N GLU A 30 -12.87 4.86 2.47
CA GLU A 30 -11.94 5.03 1.35
C GLU A 30 -12.56 4.61 0.01
N LYS A 31 -12.30 5.40 -1.03
CA LYS A 31 -12.60 4.98 -2.41
C LYS A 31 -11.67 3.83 -2.79
N ARG A 32 -12.27 2.67 -3.06
CA ARG A 32 -11.56 1.46 -3.51
C ARG A 32 -10.68 1.75 -4.73
N LEU A 33 -9.55 1.06 -4.80
CA LEU A 33 -8.73 1.01 -6.01
C LEU A 33 -9.42 0.08 -7.02
N ASN A 34 -9.32 0.44 -8.30
CA ASN A 34 -9.81 -0.38 -9.39
C ASN A 34 -8.67 -1.26 -9.90
N GLY A 35 -8.98 -2.49 -10.30
CA GLY A 35 -8.02 -3.42 -10.86
C GLY A 35 -8.14 -4.83 -10.28
N PHE A 36 -7.28 -5.72 -10.76
CA PHE A 36 -7.19 -7.10 -10.28
C PHE A 36 -6.01 -7.24 -9.32
N PHE A 37 -6.29 -7.51 -8.05
CA PHE A 37 -5.30 -7.79 -7.03
C PHE A 37 -5.76 -8.99 -6.19
N ARG A 38 -4.82 -9.82 -5.75
CA ARG A 38 -5.07 -10.90 -4.80
C ARG A 38 -4.62 -10.42 -3.43
N LEU A 39 -5.56 -10.34 -2.49
CA LEU A 39 -5.24 -10.02 -1.11
C LEU A 39 -4.86 -11.31 -0.39
N GLN A 40 -3.84 -11.24 0.46
CA GLN A 40 -3.45 -12.34 1.33
C GLN A 40 -4.55 -12.62 2.36
N SER A 41 -5.17 -13.79 2.32
CA SER A 41 -6.17 -14.19 3.33
C SER A 41 -5.54 -14.33 4.71
N GLU A 42 -6.35 -14.12 5.75
CA GLU A 42 -5.94 -14.37 7.13
C GLU A 42 -5.55 -15.86 7.30
N PRO A 43 -4.34 -16.15 7.81
CA PRO A 43 -3.92 -17.53 7.99
C PRO A 43 -4.73 -18.18 9.12
N GLU A 44 -5.12 -19.43 8.92
CA GLU A 44 -5.77 -20.23 9.96
C GLU A 44 -4.81 -20.47 11.14
N LEU A 45 -5.35 -20.71 12.33
CA LEU A 45 -4.52 -20.99 13.52
C LEU A 45 -3.60 -22.21 13.34
N GLU A 46 -4.02 -23.17 12.52
CA GLU A 46 -3.22 -24.35 12.17
C GLU A 46 -1.96 -24.00 11.36
N PHE A 47 -1.90 -22.80 10.79
CA PHE A 47 -0.72 -22.28 10.10
C PHE A 47 0.43 -22.00 11.07
N LEU A 48 0.14 -21.72 12.35
CA LEU A 48 1.16 -21.48 13.38
C LEU A 48 1.76 -22.81 13.86
N THR A 49 2.89 -23.19 13.27
CA THR A 49 3.70 -24.32 13.72
C THR A 49 5.09 -23.85 14.16
N TRP A 50 5.76 -24.65 15.01
CA TRP A 50 7.13 -24.36 15.44
C TRP A 50 8.09 -24.23 14.25
N ASP A 51 7.95 -25.10 13.25
CA ASP A 51 8.77 -25.07 12.05
C ASP A 51 8.63 -23.74 11.31
N ARG A 52 7.39 -23.30 11.05
CA ARG A 52 7.09 -22.03 10.37
C ARG A 52 7.42 -20.79 11.19
N TRP A 53 7.38 -20.91 12.51
CA TRP A 53 7.76 -19.84 13.43
C TRP A 53 9.27 -19.58 13.38
N PHE A 54 10.08 -20.64 13.35
CA PHE A 54 11.53 -20.53 13.28
C PHE A 54 12.06 -20.29 11.85
N SER A 55 11.27 -20.59 10.82
CA SER A 55 11.63 -20.39 9.41
C SER A 55 11.24 -19.03 8.81
N SER A 56 10.74 -18.08 9.62
CA SER A 56 10.16 -16.79 9.20
C SER A 56 8.87 -16.82 8.37
N GLU A 57 8.43 -17.99 7.91
CA GLU A 57 7.25 -18.14 7.03
C GLU A 57 5.97 -17.59 7.67
N PHE A 58 5.79 -17.80 8.97
CA PHE A 58 4.64 -17.26 9.70
C PHE A 58 4.65 -15.72 9.73
N GLN A 59 5.80 -15.13 10.04
CA GLN A 59 5.99 -13.69 10.16
C GLN A 59 5.83 -12.99 8.80
N GLU A 60 6.35 -13.58 7.73
CA GLU A 60 6.18 -13.08 6.36
C GLU A 60 4.71 -13.10 5.93
N THR A 61 4.01 -14.21 6.19
CA THR A 61 2.58 -14.34 5.86
C THR A 61 1.72 -13.31 6.59
N ILE A 62 1.95 -13.14 7.89
CA ILE A 62 1.24 -12.13 8.70
C ILE A 62 1.60 -10.72 8.25
N SER A 63 2.86 -10.45 7.93
CA SER A 63 3.29 -9.14 7.43
C SER A 63 2.56 -8.77 6.15
N ASN A 64 2.50 -9.69 5.18
CA ASN A 64 1.78 -9.48 3.92
C ASN A 64 0.28 -9.28 4.17
N GLN A 65 -0.31 -10.04 5.08
CA GLN A 65 -1.73 -9.90 5.43
C GLN A 65 -2.02 -8.53 6.05
N VAL A 66 -1.17 -8.07 6.97
CA VAL A 66 -1.30 -6.74 7.59
C VAL A 66 -1.15 -5.66 6.54
N GLU A 67 -0.16 -5.75 5.64
CA GLU A 67 0.05 -4.79 4.56
C GLU A 67 -1.16 -4.73 3.61
N ASP A 68 -1.77 -5.87 3.30
CA ASP A 68 -2.94 -5.95 2.43
C ASP A 68 -4.24 -5.44 3.07
N HIS A 69 -4.32 -5.44 4.40
CA HIS A 69 -5.55 -5.11 5.15
C HIS A 69 -5.39 -3.94 6.11
N ILE A 70 -4.29 -3.18 6.06
CA ILE A 70 -4.10 -2.00 6.89
C ILE A 70 -5.13 -0.91 6.54
N GLY A 71 -5.59 -0.15 7.53
CA GLY A 71 -6.44 1.01 7.27
C GLY A 71 -5.70 2.06 6.45
N LEU A 72 -6.42 2.84 5.64
CA LEU A 72 -5.84 3.85 4.76
C LEU A 72 -4.98 3.30 3.61
N ARG A 73 -4.99 1.98 3.37
CA ARG A 73 -4.20 1.34 2.31
C ARG A 73 -4.40 2.03 0.95
N ASN A 74 -5.66 2.23 0.54
CA ASN A 74 -5.96 2.82 -0.77
C ASN A 74 -5.41 4.24 -0.87
N THR A 75 -5.51 5.02 0.22
CA THR A 75 -4.97 6.38 0.31
C THR A 75 -3.45 6.36 0.21
N PHE A 76 -2.76 5.48 0.95
CA PHE A 76 -1.30 5.36 0.89
C PHE A 76 -0.81 4.96 -0.49
N PHE A 77 -1.45 4.00 -1.15
CA PHE A 77 -1.13 3.63 -2.53
C PHE A 77 -1.28 4.81 -3.50
N ARG A 78 -2.35 5.61 -3.38
CA ARG A 78 -2.54 6.81 -4.22
C ARG A 78 -1.46 7.85 -3.97
N ILE A 79 -1.10 8.10 -2.70
CA ILE A 79 -0.06 9.06 -2.33
C ILE A 79 1.30 8.61 -2.87
N HIS A 80 1.64 7.34 -2.72
CA HIS A 80 2.88 6.78 -3.23
C HIS A 80 2.98 6.92 -4.76
N ASN A 81 1.93 6.52 -5.48
CA ASN A 81 1.89 6.64 -6.94
C ASN A 81 1.96 8.11 -7.40
N GLU A 82 1.29 9.03 -6.71
CA GLU A 82 1.32 10.46 -7.04
C GLU A 82 2.69 11.08 -6.77
N TYR A 83 3.35 10.70 -5.68
CA TYR A 83 4.68 11.15 -5.32
C TYR A 83 5.70 10.74 -6.40
N ASP A 84 5.68 9.45 -6.76
CA ASP A 84 6.57 8.90 -7.78
C ASP A 84 6.30 9.51 -9.16
N TYR A 85 5.04 9.76 -9.48
CA TYR A 85 4.66 10.41 -10.72
C TYR A 85 5.18 11.85 -10.79
N ARG A 86 4.96 12.66 -9.75
CA ARG A 86 5.33 14.08 -9.75
C ARG A 86 6.83 14.32 -9.71
N LEU A 87 7.56 13.55 -8.91
CA LEU A 87 8.99 13.78 -8.69
C LEU A 87 9.88 13.03 -9.66
N PHE A 88 9.50 11.80 -10.02
CA PHE A 88 10.34 10.92 -10.83
C PHE A 88 9.72 10.58 -12.19
N GLY A 89 8.44 10.91 -12.40
CA GLY A 89 7.75 10.54 -13.63
C GLY A 89 7.46 9.06 -13.78
N VAL A 90 7.52 8.32 -12.69
CA VAL A 90 7.31 6.87 -12.69
C VAL A 90 5.82 6.57 -12.61
N THR A 91 5.33 5.74 -13.51
CA THR A 91 3.94 5.25 -13.55
C THR A 91 3.92 3.79 -13.11
N HIS A 92 3.23 3.50 -11.99
CA HIS A 92 3.05 2.12 -11.52
C HIS A 92 1.82 1.43 -12.14
N ALA A 93 0.98 2.19 -12.84
CA ALA A 93 -0.14 1.65 -13.59
C ALA A 93 0.37 0.97 -14.87
N LYS A 94 0.13 -0.33 -15.00
CA LYS A 94 0.51 -1.10 -16.20
C LYS A 94 -0.24 -0.57 -17.42
N GLY A 95 0.46 -0.51 -18.56
CA GLY A 95 -0.11 -0.03 -19.82
C GLY A 95 -0.25 1.49 -19.90
N PHE A 96 0.31 2.26 -18.96
CA PHE A 96 0.33 3.72 -19.04
C PHE A 96 1.74 4.26 -19.21
N ILE A 97 1.91 5.12 -20.21
CA ILE A 97 3.15 5.81 -20.55
C ILE A 97 2.98 7.29 -20.26
N ARG A 98 4.00 7.91 -19.64
CA ARG A 98 4.05 9.36 -19.44
C ARG A 98 4.58 10.03 -20.71
N GLY A 99 3.77 10.90 -21.31
CA GLY A 99 4.18 11.77 -22.41
C GLY A 99 4.64 13.14 -21.92
N GLU A 100 4.75 14.08 -22.86
CA GLU A 100 5.15 15.46 -22.59
C GLU A 100 4.19 16.13 -21.60
N GLU A 101 4.71 17.11 -20.85
CA GLU A 101 3.97 17.88 -19.84
C GLU A 101 3.28 17.04 -18.73
N GLY A 102 3.55 15.73 -18.65
CA GLY A 102 2.87 14.86 -17.70
C GLY A 102 1.44 14.49 -18.12
N TYR A 103 1.19 14.35 -19.41
CA TYR A 103 0.03 13.61 -19.89
C TYR A 103 0.28 12.10 -19.81
N LEU A 104 -0.75 11.33 -19.44
CA LEU A 104 -0.72 9.88 -19.42
C LEU A 104 -1.43 9.34 -20.66
N PHE A 105 -0.78 8.43 -21.37
CA PHE A 105 -1.30 7.74 -22.53
C PHE A 105 -1.39 6.25 -22.24
N GLU A 106 -2.48 5.63 -22.69
CA GLU A 106 -2.63 4.18 -22.64
C GLU A 106 -1.87 3.58 -23.82
N GLU A 107 -0.95 2.67 -23.51
CA GLU A 107 -0.05 2.03 -24.48
C GLU A 107 -0.84 1.27 -25.55
N ASP A 108 -1.95 0.63 -25.18
CA ASP A 108 -2.80 -0.12 -26.10
C ASP A 108 -3.43 0.79 -27.17
N TYR A 109 -3.86 2.02 -26.82
CA TYR A 109 -4.38 2.97 -27.83
C TYR A 109 -3.31 3.45 -28.80
N ILE A 110 -2.07 3.59 -28.32
CA ILE A 110 -0.94 3.96 -29.19
C ILE A 110 -0.71 2.82 -30.19
N ARG A 111 -0.64 1.58 -29.72
CA ARG A 111 -0.42 0.39 -30.55
C ARG A 111 -1.54 0.17 -31.56
N GLU A 112 -2.80 0.28 -31.12
CA GLU A 112 -3.97 0.21 -32.01
C GLU A 112 -3.91 1.26 -33.13
N TYR A 113 -3.45 2.47 -32.81
CA TYR A 113 -3.29 3.55 -33.80
C TYR A 113 -2.11 3.31 -34.75
N THR A 114 -0.98 2.77 -34.28
CA THR A 114 0.23 2.51 -35.08
C THR A 114 0.20 1.19 -35.84
N GLY A 115 -0.74 0.30 -35.51
CA GLY A 115 -0.85 -1.04 -36.11
C GLY A 115 0.16 -2.04 -35.56
N GLU A 116 0.67 -1.80 -34.35
CA GLU A 116 1.55 -2.73 -33.60
C GLU A 116 0.76 -3.72 -32.72
#